data_AF-A0A381WMD8-F1
#
_entry.id   AF-A0A381WMD8-F1
#
_cell.length_a   1.000
_cell.length_b   1.000
_cell.length_c   1.000
_cell.angle_alpha   90.00
_cell.angle_beta   90.00
_cell.angle_gamma   90.00
#
_symmetry.space_group_name_H-M   'P 1'
#
loop_
_entity.id
_entity.type
_entity.pdbx_description
1 polymer ?
#
loop_
_entity_poly.entity_id
_entity_poly.type
_entity_poly.pdbx_seq_one_letter_code
_entity_poly.pdbx_strand_id
1 'polypeptide(L)'
;MATTYGKDYVDFDMDFDKHPAHGDLTQVKKSTAINRSLKNILMTNAGERLFQPDIDSGIGILLFENFSPLTTSRLESVIEQAIEKYEPRADYRM
;
A
#
# COMPACT_ATOMS: atom_id res chain seq x y z
N MET A 1 8.52 -8.13 6.38
CA MET A 1 9.22 -7.00 5.75
C MET A 1 9.40 -7.36 4.28
N ALA A 2 8.90 -6.56 3.34
CA ALA A 2 9.01 -6.86 1.91
C ALA A 2 10.49 -6.94 1.49
N THR A 3 10.92 -8.09 0.98
CA THR A 3 12.30 -8.40 0.58
C THR A 3 12.57 -7.91 -0.83
N THR A 4 13.50 -6.96 -0.98
CA THR A 4 13.86 -6.39 -2.27
C THR A 4 15.06 -7.14 -2.84
N TYR A 5 14.82 -8.15 -3.69
CA TYR A 5 15.82 -9.03 -4.33
C TYR A 5 16.80 -8.27 -5.26
N GLY A 6 17.61 -7.36 -4.72
CA GLY A 6 18.60 -6.57 -5.48
C GLY A 6 18.02 -5.49 -6.40
N LYS A 7 16.70 -5.28 -6.41
CA LYS A 7 16.04 -4.18 -7.14
C LYS A 7 16.01 -2.92 -6.29
N ASP A 8 16.43 -1.79 -6.85
CA ASP A 8 16.34 -0.50 -6.19
C ASP A 8 14.99 0.16 -6.52
N TYR A 9 13.98 -0.11 -5.68
CA TYR A 9 12.76 0.68 -5.68
C TYR A 9 13.06 2.01 -4.96
N VAL A 10 12.84 3.12 -5.66
CA VAL A 10 13.08 4.46 -5.12
C VAL A 10 11.87 5.31 -5.48
N ASP A 11 11.38 6.05 -4.49
CA ASP A 11 10.26 6.97 -4.64
C ASP A 11 10.50 8.24 -3.81
N PHE A 12 9.73 9.29 -4.04
CA PHE A 12 9.82 10.52 -3.26
C PHE A 12 9.21 10.35 -1.87
N ASP A 13 9.66 11.18 -0.94
CA ASP A 13 8.93 11.32 0.32
C ASP A 13 7.60 12.05 0.09
N MET A 14 6.51 11.57 0.69
CA MET A 14 5.19 12.20 0.58
C MET A 14 5.10 13.51 1.38
N ASP A 15 6.04 13.73 2.30
CA ASP A 15 6.20 15.00 3.01
C ASP A 15 6.89 16.06 2.14
N PHE A 16 7.45 15.66 0.98
CA PHE A 16 8.19 16.51 0.04
C PHE A 16 9.32 17.33 0.71
N ASP A 17 9.89 16.79 1.78
CA ASP A 17 10.98 17.44 2.52
C ASP A 17 12.26 17.56 1.70
N LYS A 18 12.98 18.63 1.95
CA LYS A 18 14.27 18.91 1.33
C LYS A 18 15.38 18.04 1.94
N HIS A 19 16.14 17.35 1.10
CA HIS A 19 17.30 16.58 1.54
C HIS A 19 18.34 17.54 2.14
N PRO A 20 18.78 17.31 3.40
CA PRO A 20 19.57 18.29 4.15
C PRO A 20 20.94 18.60 3.53
N ALA A 21 21.54 17.63 2.82
CA ALA A 21 22.84 17.78 2.18
C ALA A 21 22.81 18.35 0.75
N HIS A 22 21.88 17.89 -0.10
CA HIS A 22 21.89 18.17 -1.54
C HIS A 22 20.82 19.18 -1.96
N GLY A 23 19.80 19.37 -1.12
CA GLY A 23 18.76 20.34 -1.32
C GLY A 23 17.68 19.99 -2.35
N ASP A 24 17.71 18.75 -2.86
CA ASP A 24 16.66 18.13 -3.66
C ASP A 24 15.57 17.49 -2.79
N LEU A 25 14.60 16.80 -3.39
CA LEU A 25 13.55 16.09 -2.66
C LEU A 25 14.11 14.84 -1.98
N THR A 26 13.69 14.63 -0.74
CA THR A 26 14.00 13.41 0.01
C THR A 26 13.37 12.20 -0.68
N GLN A 27 14.08 11.08 -0.66
CA GLN A 27 13.66 9.83 -1.31
C GLN A 27 13.52 8.71 -0.29
N VAL A 28 12.49 7.88 -0.46
CA VAL A 28 12.36 6.60 0.21
C VAL A 28 12.79 5.46 -0.69
N LYS A 29 13.38 4.43 -0.08
CA LYS A 29 14.01 3.33 -0.83
C LYS A 29 13.49 1.98 -0.39
N LYS A 30 13.58 1.01 -1.30
CA LYS A 30 13.37 -0.43 -1.10
C LYS A 30 12.02 -0.73 -0.45
N SER A 31 12.01 -1.44 0.66
CA SER A 31 10.81 -1.85 1.39
C SER A 31 9.98 -0.68 1.88
N THR A 32 10.59 0.46 2.23
CA THR A 32 9.85 1.65 2.69
C THR A 32 8.96 2.22 1.59
N ALA A 33 9.46 2.27 0.35
CA ALA A 33 8.67 2.72 -0.80
C ALA A 33 7.48 1.78 -1.05
N ILE A 34 7.71 0.46 -1.01
CA ILE A 34 6.63 -0.54 -1.15
C ILE A 34 5.60 -0.40 -0.02
N ASN A 35 6.03 -0.31 1.23
CA ASN A 35 5.13 -0.22 2.39
C ASN A 35 4.23 1.02 2.32
N ARG A 36 4.76 2.14 1.80
CA ARG A 36 3.96 3.36 1.58
C ARG A 36 2.93 3.17 0.47
N SER A 37 3.31 2.55 -0.64
CA SER A 37 2.38 2.21 -1.71
C SER A 37 1.26 1.30 -1.22
N LEU A 38 1.60 0.23 -0.49
CA LEU A 38 0.64 -0.68 0.16
C LEU A 38 -0.34 0.09 1.04
N LYS A 39 0.16 0.94 1.93
CA LYS A 39 -0.69 1.77 2.80
C LYS A 39 -1.66 2.64 1.98
N ASN A 40 -1.19 3.28 0.91
CA ASN A 40 -2.04 4.11 0.06
C ASN A 40 -3.11 3.30 -0.66
N ILE A 41 -2.78 2.12 -1.19
CA ILE A 41 -3.73 1.22 -1.83
C ILE A 41 -4.80 0.76 -0.84
N LEU A 42 -4.39 0.30 0.35
CA LEU A 42 -5.32 -0.21 1.38
C LEU A 42 -6.22 0.87 1.98
N MET A 43 -5.83 2.15 1.90
CA MET A 43 -6.67 3.27 2.35
C MET A 43 -7.50 3.90 1.24
N THR A 44 -7.27 3.52 -0.03
CA THR A 44 -8.06 4.03 -1.17
C THR A 44 -9.46 3.41 -1.13
N ASN A 45 -10.49 4.24 -1.26
CA ASN A 45 -11.88 3.79 -1.44
C ASN A 45 -12.29 3.83 -2.92
N ALA A 46 -13.29 3.02 -3.28
CA ALA A 46 -13.90 3.04 -4.60
C ALA A 46 -14.30 4.46 -5.03
N GLY A 47 -13.95 4.84 -6.26
CA GLY A 47 -14.26 6.17 -6.83
C GLY A 47 -13.37 7.33 -6.37
N GLU A 48 -12.42 7.12 -5.46
CA GLU A 48 -11.50 8.18 -5.00
C GLU A 48 -10.47 8.58 -6.06
N ARG A 49 -10.02 7.62 -6.88
CA ARG A 49 -9.02 7.86 -7.93
C ARG A 49 -9.67 8.30 -9.23
N LEU A 50 -9.21 9.44 -9.74
CA LEU A 50 -9.61 9.96 -11.05
C LEU A 50 -9.24 8.96 -12.17
N PHE A 51 -10.19 8.69 -13.08
CA PHE A 51 -10.06 7.76 -14.20
C PHE A 51 -9.75 6.29 -13.82
N GLN A 52 -9.81 5.95 -12.53
CA GLN A 52 -9.59 4.60 -12.01
C GLN A 52 -10.60 4.29 -10.88
N PRO A 53 -11.92 4.40 -11.12
CA PRO A 53 -12.93 4.24 -10.07
C PRO A 53 -12.98 2.84 -9.47
N ASP A 54 -12.50 1.83 -10.22
CA ASP A 54 -12.49 0.42 -9.83
C ASP A 54 -11.35 0.06 -8.85
N ILE A 55 -10.43 1.00 -8.57
CA ILE A 55 -9.42 0.80 -7.55
C ILE A 55 -10.06 1.01 -6.19
N ASP A 56 -10.31 -0.09 -5.51
CA ASP A 56 -10.89 -0.15 -4.18
C ASP A 56 -10.12 -1.17 -3.34
N SER A 57 -9.90 -0.82 -2.07
CA SER A 57 -9.38 -1.74 -1.07
C SER A 57 -10.47 -2.64 -0.50
N GLY A 58 -11.74 -2.21 -0.46
CA GLY A 58 -12.85 -2.97 0.13
C GLY A 58 -12.78 -3.17 1.65
N ILE A 59 -11.71 -2.69 2.31
CA ILE A 59 -11.46 -2.89 3.74
C ILE A 59 -12.38 -2.01 4.58
N GLY A 60 -12.71 -0.81 4.10
CA GLY A 60 -13.51 0.17 4.83
C GLY A 60 -14.82 -0.39 5.37
N ILE A 61 -15.54 -1.18 4.56
CA ILE A 61 -16.82 -1.79 4.96
C ILE A 61 -16.61 -2.82 6.07
N LEU A 62 -15.60 -3.67 5.95
CA LEU A 62 -15.30 -4.75 6.89
C LEU A 62 -14.86 -4.23 8.27
N LEU A 63 -14.23 -3.05 8.34
CA LEU A 63 -13.78 -2.45 9.60
C LEU A 63 -14.94 -2.01 10.51
N PHE A 64 -16.13 -1.79 9.96
CA PHE A 64 -17.33 -1.42 10.73
C PHE A 64 -18.26 -2.62 11.00
N GLU A 65 -17.97 -3.78 10.41
CA GLU A 65 -18.67 -5.02 10.76
C GLU A 65 -18.24 -5.52 12.15
N ASN A 66 -19.08 -6.36 12.76
CA ASN A 66 -18.72 -6.96 14.05
C ASN A 66 -17.53 -7.92 13.89
N PHE A 67 -16.59 -7.84 14.83
CA PHE A 67 -15.39 -8.69 14.80
C PHE A 67 -15.76 -10.16 15.05
N SER A 68 -15.33 -11.03 14.14
CA SER A 68 -15.60 -12.47 14.14
C SER A 68 -14.55 -13.21 13.30
N PRO A 69 -14.36 -14.53 13.48
CA PRO A 69 -13.44 -15.29 12.63
C PRO A 69 -13.75 -15.17 11.12
N LEU A 70 -15.03 -15.03 10.77
CA LEU A 70 -15.46 -14.83 9.39
C LEU A 70 -15.03 -13.46 8.85
N THR A 71 -15.22 -12.39 9.64
CA THR A 71 -14.82 -11.04 9.22
C THR A 71 -13.31 -10.89 9.16
N THR A 72 -12.56 -11.54 10.06
CA THR A 72 -11.09 -11.64 9.95
C THR A 72 -10.65 -12.31 8.65
N SER A 73 -11.22 -13.48 8.33
CA SER A 73 -10.87 -14.21 7.09
C SER A 73 -11.22 -13.44 5.82
N ARG A 74 -12.34 -12.70 5.83
CA ARG A 74 -12.71 -11.80 4.73
C ARG A 74 -11.70 -10.65 4.60
N LEU A 75 -11.31 -10.05 5.71
CA LEU A 75 -10.38 -8.93 5.73
C LEU A 75 -8.99 -9.36 5.21
N GLU A 76 -8.51 -10.54 5.61
CA GLU A 76 -7.30 -11.15 5.03
C GLU A 76 -7.45 -11.32 3.52
N SER A 77 -8.50 -12.01 3.05
CA SER A 77 -8.71 -12.28 1.63
C SER A 77 -8.77 -11.00 0.78
N VAL A 78 -9.37 -9.93 1.31
CA VAL A 78 -9.49 -8.64 0.64
C VAL A 78 -8.14 -7.92 0.58
N ILE A 79 -7.37 -7.93 1.68
CA ILE A 79 -6.00 -7.39 1.69
C ILE A 79 -5.14 -8.12 0.66
N GLU A 80 -5.22 -9.45 0.62
CA GLU A 80 -4.45 -10.27 -0.32
C GLU A 80 -4.74 -9.89 -1.77
N GLN A 81 -6.03 -9.87 -2.15
CA GLN A 81 -6.46 -9.49 -3.49
C GLN A 81 -6.03 -8.07 -3.87
N ALA A 82 -6.10 -7.12 -2.94
CA ALA A 82 -5.67 -5.75 -3.20
C ALA A 82 -4.15 -5.66 -3.46
N ILE A 83 -3.34 -6.40 -2.68
CA ILE A 83 -1.88 -6.43 -2.84
C ILE A 83 -1.50 -7.10 -4.16
N GLU A 84 -2.06 -8.28 -4.45
CA GLU A 84 -1.77 -9.02 -5.69
C GLU A 84 -2.15 -8.21 -6.94
N LYS A 85 -3.27 -7.51 -6.90
CA LYS A 85 -3.79 -6.75 -8.05
C LYS A 85 -3.04 -5.44 -8.28
N TYR A 86 -2.71 -4.70 -7.23
CA TYR A 86 -2.23 -3.32 -7.35
C TYR A 86 -0.76 -3.13 -6.97
N GLU A 87 -0.14 -4.07 -6.25
CA GLU A 87 1.25 -3.96 -5.77
C GLU A 87 2.05 -5.27 -5.97
N PRO A 88 2.24 -5.74 -7.22
CA PRO A 88 2.90 -7.02 -7.52
C PRO A 88 4.39 -7.07 -7.13
N ARG A 89 4.97 -5.94 -6.70
CA ARG A 89 6.34 -5.84 -6.20
C ARG A 89 6.45 -6.27 -4.74
N ALA A 90 5.34 -6.31 -4.00
CA ALA A 90 5.32 -6.69 -2.60
C ALA A 90 5.50 -8.20 -2.46
N ASP A 91 6.47 -8.57 -1.63
CA ASP A 91 6.64 -9.93 -1.13
C ASP A 91 6.07 -9.99 0.28
N TYR A 92 4.91 -10.63 0.44
CA TYR A 92 4.17 -10.70 1.69
C TYR A 92 3.98 -12.15 2.13
N ARG A 93 3.92 -12.32 3.45
CA ARG A 93 3.54 -13.56 4.10
C ARG A 93 2.47 -13.21 5.11
N MET A 94 1.33 -13.89 5.04
CA MET A 94 0.30 -13.87 6.07
C MET A 94 0.69 -14.75 7.26
#